data_AF-A0A257LU92-F1
#
_entry.id   AF-A0A257LU92-F1
#
_cell.length_a   1.000
_cell.length_b   1.000
_cell.length_c   1.000
_cell.angle_alpha   90.00
_cell.angle_beta   90.00
_cell.angle_gamma   90.00
#
_symmetry.space_group_name_H-M   'P 1'
#
loop_
_entity.id
_entity.type
_entity.pdbx_description
1 polymer ?
#
loop_
_entity_poly.entity_id
_entity_poly.type
_entity_poly.pdbx_seq_one_letter_code
_entity_poly.pdbx_strand_id
1 'polypeptide(L)'
;MNDISDLDNLTSLGFRGEALASIRRVADMEIITRAREEPVGTYLRVDNARIVDKRQIARNVGTTVKVYRLFERIPARRKFLKSKRTEFGHILGKIYNYAIAYPEIGFKLVHDDEVVLDLMADELEARLTNLLGEEFMSHLEPFELSASNILVWGYISRPEMLDRHPQEFIFVNRRPVRSHIIRKAVQDAYGLDDKSKHPSFVIFIELDPTMIDVNIHPRKDEVRFSDEQSLYNFIVDGIRDKLRIKLVKGFTRPAAGEEEFTLEGARFWQLHNSYIFAQTKQGLIIVDQHAAHERIIYEQLLKSKPTSRRLMFPVVANLTPSEYEVYKATNDLLVKFGFDIEEFGHRTVKITAVPGAFEDFDTCTFKEMLLELAKEGKLKRDIEIVGKTIACKAATKAEQELTSEEMNALIDRLFATQNPFFCPHGRPTLIRITLKELAKRFERR
;
A
#
# COMPACT_ATOMS: atom_id res chain seq x y z
N MET A 1 -15.97 -21.36 -22.52
CA MET A 1 -14.99 -20.26 -22.47
C MET A 1 -13.63 -20.92 -22.26
N ASN A 2 -12.75 -20.87 -23.27
CA ASN A 2 -11.56 -21.71 -23.39
C ASN A 2 -10.29 -20.92 -23.77
N ASP A 3 -10.30 -19.59 -23.71
CA ASP A 3 -9.17 -18.78 -24.18
C ASP A 3 -8.45 -18.01 -23.07
N ILE A 4 -7.12 -18.02 -23.16
CA ILE A 4 -6.17 -17.33 -22.27
C ILE A 4 -6.33 -15.81 -22.35
N SER A 5 -6.94 -15.28 -23.42
CA SER A 5 -7.23 -13.84 -23.59
C SER A 5 -8.33 -13.30 -22.68
N ASP A 6 -9.15 -14.15 -22.05
CA ASP A 6 -10.16 -13.72 -21.06
C ASP A 6 -9.53 -13.38 -19.69
N LEU A 7 -8.24 -13.71 -19.46
CA LEU A 7 -7.53 -13.33 -18.23
C LEU A 7 -7.19 -11.84 -18.19
N ASP A 8 -6.95 -11.23 -19.36
CA ASP A 8 -6.47 -9.85 -19.48
C ASP A 8 -7.64 -8.83 -19.48
N ASN A 9 -8.87 -9.28 -19.73
CA ASN A 9 -10.08 -8.46 -19.74
C ASN A 9 -10.94 -8.73 -18.49
N LEU A 10 -10.55 -8.14 -17.36
CA LEU A 10 -11.20 -8.23 -16.04
C LEU A 10 -12.57 -7.50 -15.97
N THR A 11 -13.51 -7.83 -16.84
CA THR A 11 -14.89 -7.29 -16.79
C THR A 11 -15.78 -7.99 -15.76
N SER A 12 -15.32 -9.11 -15.17
CA SER A 12 -16.07 -9.87 -14.17
C SER A 12 -15.28 -10.09 -12.87
N LEU A 13 -15.99 -10.17 -11.74
CA LEU A 13 -15.39 -10.39 -10.42
C LEU A 13 -14.76 -11.80 -10.26
N GLY A 14 -15.12 -12.76 -11.12
CA GLY A 14 -14.64 -14.13 -11.05
C GLY A 14 -14.45 -14.78 -12.41
N PHE A 15 -13.23 -15.27 -12.67
CA PHE A 15 -12.84 -15.88 -13.95
C PHE A 15 -12.40 -17.35 -13.85
N ARG A 16 -12.23 -17.90 -12.63
CA ARG A 16 -11.64 -19.24 -12.43
C ARG A 16 -12.66 -20.37 -12.36
N GLY A 17 -13.95 -20.09 -12.11
CA GLY A 17 -14.97 -21.12 -11.88
C GLY A 17 -14.77 -21.97 -10.60
N GLU A 18 -13.78 -21.64 -9.76
CA GLU A 18 -13.35 -22.49 -8.64
C GLU A 18 -14.15 -22.30 -7.35
N ALA A 19 -14.93 -21.22 -7.21
CA ALA A 19 -15.51 -20.81 -5.93
C ALA A 19 -16.47 -21.87 -5.36
N LEU A 20 -17.54 -22.19 -6.08
CA LEU A 20 -18.51 -23.20 -5.65
C LEU A 20 -17.88 -24.59 -5.58
N ALA A 21 -16.96 -24.91 -6.50
CA ALA A 21 -16.22 -26.16 -6.50
C ALA A 21 -15.32 -26.33 -5.27
N SER A 22 -14.78 -25.24 -4.73
CA SER A 22 -13.97 -25.23 -3.51
C SER A 22 -14.83 -25.30 -2.26
N ILE A 23 -15.94 -24.54 -2.21
CA ILE A 23 -16.84 -24.54 -1.05
C ILE A 23 -17.47 -25.92 -0.86
N ARG A 24 -17.92 -26.60 -1.93
CA ARG A 24 -18.52 -27.94 -1.82
C ARG A 24 -17.59 -29.03 -1.27
N ARG A 25 -16.27 -28.80 -1.26
CA ARG A 25 -15.28 -29.74 -0.69
C ARG A 25 -15.17 -29.62 0.83
N VAL A 26 -15.65 -28.52 1.39
CA VAL A 26 -15.40 -28.15 2.79
C VAL A 26 -16.68 -27.81 3.57
N ALA A 27 -17.83 -27.89 2.91
CA ALA A 27 -19.15 -27.59 3.48
C ALA A 27 -20.23 -28.36 2.69
N ASP A 28 -21.38 -28.52 3.32
CA ASP A 28 -22.58 -28.98 2.62
C ASP A 28 -23.26 -27.79 1.95
N MET A 29 -23.85 -28.00 0.78
CA MET A 29 -24.38 -26.91 -0.03
C MET A 29 -25.72 -27.26 -0.67
N GLU A 30 -26.64 -26.29 -0.67
CA GLU A 30 -27.83 -26.31 -1.52
C GLU A 30 -27.75 -25.15 -2.51
N ILE A 31 -28.07 -25.42 -3.78
CA ILE A 31 -28.21 -24.39 -4.80
C ILE A 31 -29.62 -24.49 -5.36
N ILE A 32 -30.33 -23.38 -5.35
CA ILE A 32 -31.67 -23.27 -5.89
C ILE A 32 -31.63 -22.14 -6.91
N THR A 33 -31.91 -22.40 -8.18
CA THR A 33 -31.75 -21.40 -9.25
C THR A 33 -32.84 -21.50 -10.30
N ARG A 34 -33.21 -20.38 -10.92
CA ARG A 34 -34.03 -20.33 -12.13
C ARG A 34 -33.52 -19.21 -13.04
N ALA A 35 -33.17 -19.54 -14.28
CA ALA A 35 -32.85 -18.55 -15.31
C ALA A 35 -34.12 -17.89 -15.84
N ARG A 36 -34.01 -16.71 -16.46
CA ARG A 36 -35.17 -15.93 -16.92
C ARG A 36 -36.02 -16.68 -17.96
N GLU A 37 -35.35 -17.39 -18.87
CA GLU A 37 -35.97 -18.14 -19.97
C GLU A 37 -36.53 -19.50 -19.53
N GLU A 38 -36.20 -19.96 -18.31
CA GLU A 38 -36.57 -21.29 -17.84
C GLU A 38 -37.95 -21.29 -17.14
N PRO A 39 -38.86 -22.21 -17.50
CA PRO A 39 -40.21 -22.25 -16.95
C PRO A 39 -40.22 -22.74 -15.49
N VAL A 40 -39.24 -23.53 -15.08
CA VAL A 40 -39.13 -24.11 -13.73
C VAL A 40 -37.72 -23.95 -13.18
N GLY A 41 -37.61 -23.86 -11.85
CA GLY A 41 -36.32 -23.80 -11.17
C GLY A 41 -35.67 -25.17 -11.02
N THR A 42 -34.38 -25.18 -10.72
CA THR A 42 -33.60 -26.37 -10.38
C THR A 42 -33.12 -26.28 -8.92
N TYR A 43 -33.33 -27.34 -8.16
CA TYR A 43 -32.73 -27.59 -6.86
C TYR A 43 -31.56 -28.57 -7.01
N LEU A 44 -30.44 -28.27 -6.37
CA LEU A 44 -29.26 -29.12 -6.25
C LEU A 44 -28.85 -29.21 -4.78
N ARG A 45 -28.68 -30.45 -4.27
CA ARG A 45 -28.02 -30.70 -2.99
C ARG A 45 -26.67 -31.34 -3.23
N VAL A 46 -25.64 -30.76 -2.62
CA VAL A 46 -24.27 -31.27 -2.67
C VAL A 46 -23.87 -31.71 -1.27
N ASP A 47 -23.49 -32.98 -1.18
CA ASP A 47 -22.93 -33.60 0.02
C ASP A 47 -21.64 -34.32 -0.37
N ASN A 48 -20.60 -34.17 0.44
CA ASN A 48 -19.31 -34.79 0.22
C ASN A 48 -18.73 -34.52 -1.20
N ALA A 49 -18.83 -33.26 -1.64
CA ALA A 49 -18.45 -32.80 -2.97
C ALA A 49 -19.16 -33.48 -4.17
N ARG A 50 -20.22 -34.26 -3.93
CA ARG A 50 -21.04 -34.92 -4.96
C ARG A 50 -22.46 -34.37 -4.94
N ILE A 51 -23.08 -34.27 -6.12
CA ILE A 51 -24.50 -33.94 -6.22
C ILE A 51 -25.27 -35.18 -5.79
N VAL A 52 -26.06 -35.06 -4.72
CA VAL A 52 -26.83 -36.16 -4.13
C VAL A 52 -28.34 -36.02 -4.35
N ASP A 53 -28.81 -34.82 -4.67
CA ASP A 53 -30.18 -34.56 -5.11
C ASP A 53 -30.15 -33.51 -6.23
N LYS A 54 -30.93 -33.76 -7.28
CA LYS A 54 -31.18 -32.85 -8.40
C LYS A 54 -32.63 -33.03 -8.83
N ARG A 55 -33.42 -31.97 -8.69
CA ARG A 55 -34.85 -31.99 -9.05
C ARG A 55 -35.34 -30.61 -9.48
N GLN A 56 -36.47 -30.59 -10.17
CA GLN A 56 -37.17 -29.36 -10.50
C GLN A 56 -37.94 -28.82 -9.28
N ILE A 57 -38.04 -27.50 -9.16
CA ILE A 57 -38.74 -26.82 -8.06
C ILE A 57 -39.36 -25.51 -8.53
N ALA A 58 -40.48 -25.12 -7.93
CA ALA A 58 -41.04 -23.79 -8.11
C ALA A 58 -40.14 -22.74 -7.44
N ARG A 59 -39.75 -21.70 -8.19
CA ARG A 59 -38.89 -20.60 -7.73
C ARG A 59 -39.08 -19.38 -8.62
N ASN A 60 -38.94 -18.17 -8.08
CA ASN A 60 -38.75 -16.97 -8.89
C ASN A 60 -37.37 -16.93 -9.56
N VAL A 61 -37.18 -16.07 -10.57
CA VAL A 61 -35.89 -15.89 -11.26
C VAL A 61 -34.80 -15.51 -10.25
N GLY A 62 -33.60 -16.07 -10.42
CA GLY A 62 -32.43 -15.80 -9.59
C GLY A 62 -31.89 -17.04 -8.89
N THR A 63 -30.92 -16.86 -8.00
CA THR A 63 -30.16 -17.96 -7.37
C THR A 63 -30.03 -17.78 -5.86
N THR A 64 -30.20 -18.86 -5.12
CA THR A 64 -29.90 -18.96 -3.68
C THR A 64 -28.86 -20.05 -3.50
N VAL A 65 -27.76 -19.71 -2.84
CA VAL A 65 -26.75 -20.67 -2.40
C VAL A 65 -26.80 -20.71 -0.89
N LYS A 66 -27.03 -21.90 -0.32
CA LYS A 66 -26.99 -22.13 1.12
C LYS A 66 -25.79 -22.99 1.43
N VAL A 67 -25.03 -22.62 2.45
CA VAL A 67 -23.81 -23.32 2.87
C VAL A 67 -23.95 -23.67 4.34
N TYR A 68 -23.79 -24.96 4.66
CA TYR A 68 -23.98 -25.50 5.99
C TYR A 68 -22.71 -26.17 6.48
N ARG A 69 -22.54 -26.22 7.80
CA ARG A 69 -21.51 -27.04 8.47
C ARG A 69 -20.10 -26.80 7.92
N LEU A 70 -19.76 -25.53 7.69
CA LEU A 70 -18.47 -25.12 7.15
C LEU A 70 -17.30 -25.65 8.00
N PHE A 71 -16.36 -26.34 7.35
CA PHE A 71 -15.20 -27.01 7.94
C PHE A 71 -15.50 -28.12 8.96
N GLU A 72 -16.75 -28.56 9.11
CA GLU A 72 -17.09 -29.59 10.10
C GLU A 72 -16.28 -30.88 9.92
N ARG A 73 -16.06 -31.29 8.67
CA ARG A 73 -15.32 -32.51 8.31
C ARG A 73 -13.80 -32.29 8.22
N ILE A 74 -13.32 -31.08 8.46
CA ILE A 74 -11.89 -30.72 8.39
C ILE A 74 -11.48 -30.06 9.72
N PRO A 75 -11.23 -30.85 10.78
CA PRO A 75 -10.99 -30.34 12.13
C PRO A 75 -9.85 -29.34 12.21
N ALA A 76 -8.78 -29.57 11.44
CA ALA A 76 -7.64 -28.64 11.36
C ALA A 76 -8.09 -27.23 10.91
N ARG A 77 -8.90 -27.12 9.85
CA ARG A 77 -9.44 -25.83 9.37
C ARG A 77 -10.45 -25.23 10.34
N ARG A 78 -11.31 -26.06 10.94
CA ARG A 78 -12.29 -25.62 11.94
C ARG A 78 -11.63 -24.95 13.14
N LYS A 79 -10.46 -25.45 13.58
CA LYS A 79 -9.67 -24.85 14.67
C LYS A 79 -9.11 -23.46 14.34
N PHE A 80 -9.02 -23.07 13.07
CA PHE A 80 -8.59 -21.72 12.66
C PHE A 80 -9.72 -20.69 12.66
N LEU A 81 -10.98 -21.10 12.80
CA LEU A 81 -12.08 -20.17 12.95
C LEU A 81 -11.90 -19.39 14.24
N LYS A 82 -12.00 -18.06 14.15
CA LYS A 82 -11.97 -17.19 15.32
C LYS A 82 -13.34 -17.19 16.01
N SER A 83 -13.52 -16.32 17.00
CA SER A 83 -14.82 -16.14 17.64
C SER A 83 -15.89 -15.78 16.61
N LYS A 84 -17.15 -16.17 16.87
CA LYS A 84 -18.31 -15.80 16.02
C LYS A 84 -18.34 -14.30 15.72
N ARG A 85 -18.08 -13.47 16.74
CA ARG A 85 -18.01 -12.00 16.61
C ARG A 85 -16.95 -11.56 15.62
N THR A 86 -15.75 -12.16 15.67
CA THR A 86 -14.65 -11.80 14.77
C THR A 86 -14.93 -12.22 13.32
N GLU A 87 -15.42 -13.44 13.11
CA GLU A 87 -15.78 -13.93 11.77
C GLU A 87 -16.93 -13.12 11.17
N PHE A 88 -17.95 -12.80 11.98
CA PHE A 88 -19.04 -11.93 11.54
C PHE A 88 -18.54 -10.53 11.18
N GLY A 89 -17.60 -9.96 11.94
CA GLY A 89 -16.95 -8.69 11.57
C GLY A 89 -16.22 -8.77 10.21
N HIS A 90 -15.60 -9.90 9.90
CA HIS A 90 -15.01 -10.12 8.57
C HIS A 90 -16.05 -10.22 7.46
N ILE A 91 -17.18 -10.88 7.70
CA ILE A 91 -18.31 -10.95 6.75
C ILE A 91 -18.88 -9.56 6.51
N LEU A 92 -19.19 -8.83 7.59
CA LEU A 92 -19.76 -7.48 7.53
C LEU A 92 -18.85 -6.53 6.76
N GLY A 93 -17.54 -6.54 7.05
CA GLY A 93 -16.57 -5.73 6.31
C GLY A 93 -16.52 -6.06 4.82
N LYS A 94 -16.71 -7.33 4.42
CA LYS A 94 -16.76 -7.70 2.99
C LYS A 94 -18.07 -7.22 2.34
N ILE A 95 -19.19 -7.31 3.05
CA ILE A 95 -20.49 -6.77 2.58
C ILE A 95 -20.40 -5.25 2.41
N TYR A 96 -19.79 -4.53 3.36
CA TYR A 96 -19.62 -3.08 3.29
C TYR A 96 -18.88 -2.67 2.01
N ASN A 97 -17.75 -3.32 1.72
CA ASN A 97 -16.99 -3.04 0.50
C ASN A 97 -17.83 -3.19 -0.78
N TYR A 98 -18.64 -4.25 -0.90
CA TYR A 98 -19.47 -4.44 -2.10
C TYR A 98 -20.71 -3.56 -2.12
N ALA A 99 -21.30 -3.25 -0.97
CA ALA A 99 -22.42 -2.32 -0.87
C ALA A 99 -22.01 -0.90 -1.27
N ILE A 100 -20.78 -0.48 -0.95
CA ILE A 100 -20.21 0.79 -1.40
C ILE A 100 -19.86 0.76 -2.88
N ALA A 101 -19.26 -0.34 -3.37
CA ALA A 101 -18.83 -0.43 -4.77
C ALA A 101 -19.98 -0.52 -5.79
N TYR A 102 -21.17 -0.97 -5.34
CA TYR A 102 -22.35 -1.17 -6.17
C TYR A 102 -23.61 -0.59 -5.48
N PRO A 103 -23.69 0.75 -5.34
CA PRO A 103 -24.81 1.42 -4.65
C PRO A 103 -26.16 1.17 -5.35
N GLU A 104 -26.16 0.82 -6.64
CA GLU A 104 -27.36 0.45 -7.40
C GLU A 104 -27.94 -0.93 -7.06
N ILE A 105 -27.27 -1.71 -6.19
CA ILE A 105 -27.71 -3.05 -5.78
C ILE A 105 -28.20 -3.03 -4.33
N GLY A 106 -29.39 -3.57 -4.07
CA GLY A 106 -29.87 -3.75 -2.70
C GLY A 106 -29.10 -4.83 -1.92
N PHE A 107 -28.80 -4.57 -0.65
CA PHE A 107 -28.10 -5.51 0.23
C PHE A 107 -28.89 -5.72 1.52
N LYS A 108 -29.16 -6.98 1.86
CA LYS A 108 -29.76 -7.36 3.13
C LYS A 108 -28.89 -8.40 3.83
N LEU A 109 -28.56 -8.16 5.10
CA LEU A 109 -27.79 -9.06 5.95
C LEU A 109 -28.59 -9.36 7.22
N VAL A 110 -28.83 -10.65 7.46
CA VAL A 110 -29.49 -11.16 8.66
C VAL A 110 -28.51 -12.05 9.42
N HIS A 111 -28.44 -11.89 10.73
CA HIS A 111 -27.60 -12.72 11.62
C HIS A 111 -28.41 -13.08 12.87
N ASP A 112 -28.55 -14.38 13.14
CA ASP A 112 -29.33 -14.89 14.29
C ASP A 112 -30.75 -14.29 14.31
N ASP A 113 -31.41 -14.32 13.15
CA ASP A 113 -32.76 -13.80 12.87
C ASP A 113 -32.93 -12.28 12.98
N GLU A 114 -31.89 -11.54 13.39
CA GLU A 114 -31.88 -10.09 13.45
C GLU A 114 -31.39 -9.47 12.13
N VAL A 115 -32.09 -8.42 11.68
CA VAL A 115 -31.68 -7.65 10.50
C VAL A 115 -30.54 -6.72 10.93
N VAL A 116 -29.33 -7.02 10.46
CA VAL A 116 -28.13 -6.23 10.77
C VAL A 116 -27.94 -5.10 9.76
N LEU A 117 -28.32 -5.34 8.50
CA LEU A 117 -28.19 -4.38 7.41
C LEU A 117 -29.36 -4.58 6.45
N ASP A 118 -30.04 -3.50 6.09
CA ASP A 118 -31.07 -3.49 5.04
C ASP A 118 -30.91 -2.20 4.23
N LEU A 119 -30.29 -2.31 3.06
CA LEU A 119 -29.96 -1.20 2.20
C LEU A 119 -30.65 -1.38 0.85
N MET A 120 -31.46 -0.41 0.48
CA MET A 120 -32.08 -0.33 -0.83
C MET A 120 -31.07 0.12 -1.89
N ALA A 121 -31.34 -0.17 -3.16
CA ALA A 121 -30.59 0.42 -4.28
C ALA A 121 -30.74 1.95 -4.24
N ASP A 122 -29.63 2.67 -4.37
CA ASP A 122 -29.57 4.11 -4.15
C ASP A 122 -28.36 4.72 -4.87
N GLU A 123 -28.21 6.04 -4.78
CA GLU A 123 -27.00 6.75 -5.19
C GLU A 123 -25.87 6.55 -4.16
N LEU A 124 -24.62 6.80 -4.58
CA LEU A 124 -23.46 6.55 -3.72
C LEU A 124 -23.51 7.36 -2.42
N GLU A 125 -23.91 8.63 -2.47
CA GLU A 125 -23.96 9.49 -1.28
C GLU A 125 -24.93 8.94 -0.22
N ALA A 126 -26.16 8.66 -0.63
CA ALA A 126 -27.18 8.08 0.24
C ALA A 126 -26.77 6.69 0.74
N ARG A 127 -26.15 5.88 -0.12
CA ARG A 127 -25.55 4.58 0.27
C ARG A 127 -24.52 4.75 1.39
N LEU A 128 -23.61 5.70 1.27
CA LEU A 128 -22.58 5.96 2.28
C LEU A 128 -23.19 6.50 3.57
N THR A 129 -24.16 7.42 3.50
CA THR A 129 -24.89 7.94 4.67
C THR A 129 -25.58 6.81 5.44
N ASN A 130 -26.30 5.92 4.75
CA ASN A 130 -27.00 4.80 5.39
C ASN A 130 -26.05 3.74 5.99
N LEU A 131 -24.81 3.65 5.49
CA LEU A 131 -23.87 2.60 5.86
C LEU A 131 -22.82 3.05 6.88
N LEU A 132 -22.40 4.32 6.80
CA LEU A 132 -21.33 4.92 7.61
C LEU A 132 -21.84 5.99 8.59
N GLY A 133 -23.08 6.48 8.39
CA GLY A 133 -23.74 7.46 9.24
C GLY A 133 -23.63 8.89 8.74
N GLU A 134 -24.63 9.72 9.10
CA GLU A 134 -24.68 11.15 8.74
C GLU A 134 -23.49 11.94 9.31
N GLU A 135 -23.07 11.65 10.54
CA GLU A 135 -21.92 12.31 11.18
C GLU A 135 -20.66 12.12 10.34
N PHE A 136 -20.37 10.88 9.91
CA PHE A 136 -19.23 10.56 9.08
C PHE A 136 -19.30 11.31 7.74
N MET A 137 -20.46 11.26 7.06
CA MET A 137 -20.64 11.93 5.78
C MET A 137 -20.54 13.46 5.87
N SER A 138 -20.98 14.06 6.98
CA SER A 138 -20.88 15.51 7.20
C SER A 138 -19.44 16.05 7.23
N HIS A 139 -18.48 15.17 7.49
CA HIS A 139 -17.05 15.49 7.50
C HIS A 139 -16.36 15.29 6.16
N LEU A 140 -17.03 14.67 5.18
CA LEU A 140 -16.45 14.41 3.86
C LEU A 140 -16.84 15.47 2.84
N GLU A 141 -15.99 15.63 1.82
CA GLU A 141 -16.27 16.40 0.62
C GLU A 141 -16.09 15.52 -0.63
N PRO A 142 -16.97 15.67 -1.63
CA PRO A 142 -16.81 14.97 -2.90
C PRO A 142 -15.62 15.55 -3.67
N PHE A 143 -14.90 14.69 -4.38
CA PHE A 143 -13.81 15.10 -5.25
C PHE A 143 -13.77 14.25 -6.53
N GLU A 144 -13.20 14.83 -7.58
CA GLU A 144 -12.99 14.18 -8.87
C GLU A 144 -11.72 14.73 -9.51
N LEU A 145 -10.84 13.81 -9.94
CA LEU A 145 -9.57 14.06 -10.60
C LEU A 145 -9.58 13.25 -11.91
N SER A 146 -9.29 13.89 -13.03
CA SER A 146 -9.27 13.24 -14.33
C SER A 146 -7.97 13.52 -15.09
N ALA A 147 -7.49 12.49 -15.78
CA ALA A 147 -6.44 12.56 -16.80
C ALA A 147 -6.83 11.68 -17.99
N SER A 148 -6.00 11.60 -19.03
CA SER A 148 -6.34 10.97 -20.31
C SER A 148 -6.75 9.48 -20.22
N ASN A 149 -6.27 8.75 -19.22
CA ASN A 149 -6.45 7.30 -19.07
C ASN A 149 -6.83 6.86 -17.64
N ILE A 150 -7.12 7.82 -16.76
CA ILE A 150 -7.45 7.55 -15.37
C ILE A 150 -8.45 8.58 -14.82
N LEU A 151 -9.43 8.10 -14.08
CA LEU A 151 -10.38 8.88 -13.31
C LEU A 151 -10.31 8.44 -11.85
N VAL A 152 -10.06 9.38 -10.94
CA VAL A 152 -10.06 9.15 -9.49
C VAL A 152 -11.12 10.03 -8.86
N TRP A 153 -12.10 9.44 -8.18
CA TRP A 153 -13.24 10.17 -7.65
C TRP A 153 -13.75 9.55 -6.34
N GLY A 154 -14.58 10.29 -5.61
CA GLY A 154 -15.23 9.79 -4.40
C GLY A 154 -15.36 10.86 -3.33
N TYR A 155 -15.18 10.48 -2.07
CA TYR A 155 -15.36 11.34 -0.90
C TYR A 155 -14.13 11.30 0.00
N ILE A 156 -13.73 12.45 0.55
CA ILE A 156 -12.53 12.58 1.37
C ILE A 156 -12.75 13.54 2.53
N SER A 157 -12.19 13.29 3.71
CA SER A 157 -12.48 14.11 4.88
C SER A 157 -11.89 15.51 4.77
N ARG A 158 -12.56 16.53 5.31
CA ARG A 158 -11.99 17.88 5.33
C ARG A 158 -10.69 17.91 6.13
N PRO A 159 -9.70 18.77 5.79
CA PRO A 159 -8.43 18.86 6.51
C PRO A 159 -8.55 19.06 8.03
N GLU A 160 -9.63 19.69 8.48
CA GLU A 160 -9.92 19.93 9.90
C GLU A 160 -10.53 18.71 10.62
N MET A 161 -11.00 17.71 9.86
CA MET A 161 -11.72 16.53 10.35
C MET A 161 -10.90 15.27 10.12
N LEU A 162 -9.92 15.04 11.01
CA LEU A 162 -9.00 13.90 10.97
C LEU A 162 -9.22 12.96 12.15
N ASP A 163 -9.16 11.66 11.86
CA ASP A 163 -9.47 10.60 12.81
C ASP A 163 -8.22 9.81 13.21
N ARG A 164 -8.19 9.32 14.46
CA ARG A 164 -7.17 8.35 14.90
C ARG A 164 -7.37 6.97 14.29
N HIS A 165 -8.60 6.65 13.91
CA HIS A 165 -9.01 5.38 13.32
C HIS A 165 -9.80 5.68 12.05
N PRO A 166 -9.12 6.16 10.98
CA PRO A 166 -9.79 6.55 9.76
C PRO A 166 -10.51 5.37 9.11
N GLN A 167 -11.63 5.66 8.46
CA GLN A 167 -12.28 4.69 7.60
C GLN A 167 -11.79 4.89 6.16
N GLU A 168 -11.21 3.84 5.59
CA GLU A 168 -10.51 3.89 4.31
C GLU A 168 -11.08 2.84 3.36
N PHE A 169 -11.67 3.29 2.25
CA PHE A 169 -12.18 2.42 1.20
C PHE A 169 -11.54 2.79 -0.13
N ILE A 170 -10.97 1.79 -0.81
CA ILE A 170 -10.29 1.96 -2.10
C ILE A 170 -10.87 0.95 -3.08
N PHE A 171 -11.32 1.45 -4.23
CA PHE A 171 -11.87 0.64 -5.30
C PHE A 171 -11.13 0.94 -6.60
N VAL A 172 -10.72 -0.11 -7.31
CA VAL A 172 -10.11 0.00 -8.64
C VAL A 172 -11.00 -0.76 -9.61
N ASN A 173 -11.58 -0.09 -10.61
CA ASN A 173 -12.58 -0.65 -11.51
C ASN A 173 -13.69 -1.40 -10.74
N ARG A 174 -14.23 -0.74 -9.68
CA ARG A 174 -15.24 -1.27 -8.74
C ARG A 174 -14.85 -2.55 -7.98
N ARG A 175 -13.56 -2.92 -8.00
CA ARG A 175 -13.00 -3.98 -7.16
C ARG A 175 -12.48 -3.39 -5.86
N PRO A 176 -12.89 -3.87 -4.68
CA PRO A 176 -12.30 -3.46 -3.42
C PRO A 176 -10.84 -3.92 -3.34
N VAL A 177 -9.93 -3.02 -3.02
CA VAL A 177 -8.49 -3.30 -2.94
C VAL A 177 -7.87 -2.70 -1.69
N ARG A 178 -6.70 -3.21 -1.33
CA ARG A 178 -5.80 -2.63 -0.36
C ARG A 178 -4.58 -2.13 -1.11
N SER A 179 -4.33 -0.85 -1.02
CA SER A 179 -3.17 -0.21 -1.65
C SER A 179 -2.48 0.70 -0.64
N HIS A 180 -1.25 0.34 -0.27
CA HIS A 180 -0.44 1.18 0.59
C HIS A 180 -0.06 2.48 -0.10
N ILE A 181 0.20 2.44 -1.41
CA ILE A 181 0.60 3.61 -2.19
C ILE A 181 -0.52 4.66 -2.28
N ILE A 182 -1.77 4.24 -2.50
CA ILE A 182 -2.91 5.17 -2.54
C ILE A 182 -3.16 5.77 -1.16
N ARG A 183 -3.13 4.95 -0.10
CA ARG A 183 -3.24 5.45 1.29
C ARG A 183 -2.16 6.50 1.57
N LYS A 184 -0.91 6.19 1.21
CA LYS A 184 0.23 7.08 1.43
C LYS A 184 0.10 8.37 0.63
N ALA A 185 -0.35 8.30 -0.63
CA ALA A 185 -0.64 9.45 -1.47
C ALA A 185 -1.67 10.38 -0.83
N VAL A 186 -2.79 9.82 -0.35
CA VAL A 186 -3.82 10.59 0.35
C VAL A 186 -3.25 11.24 1.61
N GLN A 187 -2.54 10.49 2.46
CA GLN A 187 -1.94 11.05 3.69
C GLN A 187 -0.94 12.18 3.39
N ASP A 188 -0.09 11.99 2.37
CA ASP A 188 0.91 12.99 1.98
C ASP A 188 0.29 14.22 1.32
N ALA A 189 -0.88 14.08 0.70
CA ALA A 189 -1.65 15.21 0.18
C ALA A 189 -2.00 16.20 1.31
N TYR A 190 -2.32 15.71 2.51
CA TYR A 190 -2.69 16.53 3.65
C TYR A 190 -1.51 17.20 4.35
N GLY A 191 -0.28 16.70 4.15
CA GLY A 191 0.92 17.29 4.77
C GLY A 191 0.83 17.36 6.30
N LEU A 192 0.31 16.31 6.93
CA LEU A 192 -0.04 16.31 8.35
C LEU A 192 1.20 16.38 9.25
N ASP A 193 1.18 17.34 10.19
CA ASP A 193 2.18 17.46 11.25
C ASP A 193 1.99 16.39 12.34
N ASP A 194 0.72 16.11 12.70
CA ASP A 194 0.34 15.08 13.67
C ASP A 194 0.19 13.73 12.99
N LYS A 195 1.17 12.84 13.21
CA LYS A 195 1.16 11.46 12.67
C LYS A 195 0.13 10.53 13.33
N SER A 196 -0.60 10.97 14.36
CA SER A 196 -1.59 10.15 15.06
C SER A 196 -3.00 10.24 14.48
N LYS A 197 -3.26 11.21 13.61
CA LYS A 197 -4.55 11.43 12.95
C LYS A 197 -4.39 11.37 11.45
N HIS A 198 -5.40 10.84 10.76
CA HIS A 198 -5.37 10.59 9.32
C HIS A 198 -6.75 10.88 8.70
N PRO A 199 -6.80 11.19 7.40
CA PRO A 199 -8.06 11.43 6.72
C PRO A 199 -8.83 10.12 6.51
N SER A 200 -10.15 10.23 6.64
CA SER A 200 -11.09 9.18 6.22
C SER A 200 -11.48 9.39 4.75
N PHE A 201 -11.64 8.33 3.98
CA PHE A 201 -11.93 8.44 2.55
C PHE A 201 -12.59 7.22 1.92
N VAL A 202 -13.31 7.49 0.83
CA VAL A 202 -13.88 6.51 -0.10
C VAL A 202 -13.41 6.91 -1.51
N ILE A 203 -12.51 6.14 -2.09
CA ILE A 203 -11.87 6.46 -3.38
C ILE A 203 -12.16 5.37 -4.41
N PHE A 204 -12.64 5.80 -5.56
CA PHE A 204 -12.83 5.03 -6.77
C PHE A 204 -11.77 5.44 -7.79
N ILE A 205 -11.15 4.43 -8.42
CA ILE A 205 -10.17 4.61 -9.48
C ILE A 205 -10.65 3.82 -10.68
N GLU A 206 -10.89 4.50 -11.79
CA GLU A 206 -11.27 3.91 -13.07
C GLU A 206 -10.14 4.12 -14.06
N LEU A 207 -9.65 3.03 -14.64
CA LEU A 207 -8.53 3.05 -15.57
C LEU A 207 -8.55 1.80 -16.46
N ASP A 208 -7.86 1.83 -17.60
CA ASP A 208 -7.77 0.69 -18.53
C ASP A 208 -7.22 -0.57 -17.82
N PRO A 209 -7.94 -1.73 -17.85
CA PRO A 209 -7.49 -2.96 -17.21
C PRO A 209 -6.07 -3.41 -17.58
N THR A 210 -5.57 -3.06 -18.77
CA THR A 210 -4.21 -3.41 -19.22
C THR A 210 -3.11 -2.72 -18.41
N MET A 211 -3.42 -1.63 -17.70
CA MET A 211 -2.48 -0.90 -16.85
C MET A 211 -2.41 -1.45 -15.41
N ILE A 212 -3.09 -2.57 -15.15
CA ILE A 212 -3.17 -3.20 -13.84
C ILE A 212 -2.82 -4.69 -13.92
N ASP A 213 -1.95 -5.16 -13.01
CA ASP A 213 -1.83 -6.58 -12.69
C ASP A 213 -2.61 -6.92 -11.40
N VAL A 214 -3.71 -7.67 -11.56
CA VAL A 214 -4.56 -8.14 -10.46
C VAL A 214 -4.21 -9.57 -10.01
N ASN A 215 -3.24 -10.24 -10.66
CA ASN A 215 -2.95 -11.66 -10.45
C ASN A 215 -1.88 -11.92 -9.35
N ILE A 216 -1.51 -10.89 -8.57
CA ILE A 216 -0.37 -10.95 -7.64
C ILE A 216 -0.67 -11.68 -6.33
N HIS A 217 -1.94 -11.75 -5.89
CA HIS A 217 -2.29 -12.42 -4.63
C HIS A 217 -3.47 -13.42 -4.77
N PRO A 218 -3.44 -14.58 -4.09
CA PRO A 218 -4.52 -15.59 -4.15
C PRO A 218 -5.91 -15.07 -3.78
N ARG A 219 -5.98 -14.04 -2.93
CA ARG A 219 -7.23 -13.37 -2.52
C ARG A 219 -7.64 -12.19 -3.41
N LYS A 220 -6.75 -11.76 -4.34
CA LYS A 220 -6.95 -10.64 -5.28
C LYS A 220 -7.41 -9.32 -4.62
N ASP A 221 -7.04 -9.12 -3.35
CA ASP A 221 -7.34 -7.90 -2.60
C ASP A 221 -6.20 -6.87 -2.75
N GLU A 222 -5.13 -7.19 -3.47
CA GLU A 222 -3.98 -6.32 -3.75
C GLU A 222 -3.79 -6.23 -5.26
N VAL A 223 -3.43 -5.04 -5.72
CA VAL A 223 -3.32 -4.69 -7.13
C VAL A 223 -2.01 -3.94 -7.32
N ARG A 224 -1.29 -4.25 -8.41
CA ARG A 224 -0.09 -3.52 -8.82
C ARG A 224 -0.39 -2.73 -10.08
N PHE A 225 -0.02 -1.46 -10.06
CA PHE A 225 -0.20 -0.57 -11.19
C PHE A 225 1.06 -0.60 -12.07
N SER A 226 0.88 -0.42 -13.38
CA SER A 226 2.01 -0.34 -14.33
C SER A 226 2.94 0.84 -14.02
N ASP A 227 2.36 1.97 -13.59
CA ASP A 227 3.08 3.15 -13.12
C ASP A 227 2.49 3.66 -11.80
N GLU A 228 2.96 3.04 -10.72
CA GLU A 228 2.63 3.40 -9.34
C GLU A 228 3.02 4.84 -8.98
N GLN A 229 4.11 5.36 -9.55
CA GLN A 229 4.63 6.68 -9.20
C GLN A 229 3.79 7.79 -9.80
N SER A 230 3.39 7.66 -11.06
CA SER A 230 2.48 8.61 -11.71
C SER A 230 1.11 8.61 -11.03
N LEU A 231 0.58 7.45 -10.65
CA LEU A 231 -0.66 7.35 -9.87
C LEU A 231 -0.54 8.07 -8.52
N TYR A 232 0.54 7.81 -7.78
CA TYR A 232 0.79 8.46 -6.50
C TYR A 232 0.81 9.99 -6.64
N ASN A 233 1.57 10.52 -7.60
CA ASN A 233 1.70 11.96 -7.83
C ASN A 233 0.36 12.58 -8.25
N PHE A 234 -0.36 11.93 -9.16
CA PHE A 234 -1.68 12.35 -9.62
C PHE A 234 -2.67 12.51 -8.46
N ILE A 235 -2.71 11.54 -7.55
CA ILE A 235 -3.57 11.58 -6.36
C ILE A 235 -3.14 12.69 -5.41
N VAL A 236 -1.84 12.81 -5.12
CA VAL A 236 -1.34 13.84 -4.19
C VAL A 236 -1.67 15.24 -4.68
N ASP A 237 -1.32 15.55 -5.92
CA ASP A 237 -1.46 16.88 -6.47
C ASP A 237 -2.93 17.23 -6.70
N GLY A 238 -3.72 16.26 -7.17
CA GLY A 238 -5.15 16.43 -7.35
C GLY A 238 -5.91 16.67 -6.06
N ILE A 239 -5.66 15.89 -5.00
CA ILE A 239 -6.32 16.10 -3.70
C ILE A 239 -5.94 17.44 -3.08
N ARG A 240 -4.66 17.82 -3.17
CA ARG A 240 -4.19 19.12 -2.66
C ARG A 240 -4.88 20.30 -3.31
N ASP A 241 -4.99 20.25 -4.65
CA ASP A 241 -5.68 21.30 -5.41
C ASP A 241 -7.16 21.37 -5.01
N LYS A 242 -7.84 20.23 -4.95
CA LYS A 242 -9.27 20.16 -4.61
C LYS A 242 -9.59 20.66 -3.21
N LEU A 243 -8.82 20.23 -2.22
CA LEU A 243 -9.02 20.65 -0.83
C LEU A 243 -8.42 22.03 -0.54
N ARG A 244 -7.85 22.71 -1.55
CA ARG A 244 -7.16 24.00 -1.43
C ARG A 244 -6.16 24.02 -0.27
N ILE A 245 -5.53 22.88 -0.03
CA ILE A 245 -4.56 22.72 1.06
C ILE A 245 -3.38 23.59 0.68
N LYS A 246 -3.32 24.77 1.30
CA LYS A 246 -2.21 25.69 1.13
C LYS A 246 -1.01 25.03 1.78
N LEU A 247 -0.10 24.53 0.95
CA LEU A 247 1.28 24.32 1.39
C LEU A 247 1.71 25.59 2.14
N VAL A 248 2.33 25.42 3.30
CA VAL A 248 3.26 26.45 3.80
C VAL A 248 4.12 26.82 2.60
N LYS A 249 3.94 28.05 2.09
CA LYS A 249 4.41 28.47 0.77
C LYS A 249 5.89 28.11 0.57
N GLY A 250 6.13 27.02 -0.16
CA GLY A 250 6.76 27.13 -1.46
C GLY A 250 7.73 26.02 -1.83
N PHE A 251 7.21 24.81 -1.99
CA PHE A 251 7.93 23.71 -2.58
C PHE A 251 7.05 23.13 -3.68
N THR A 252 7.43 23.37 -4.94
CA THR A 252 6.76 22.79 -6.09
C THR A 252 7.41 21.43 -6.39
N ARG A 253 6.58 20.38 -6.52
CA ARG A 253 7.02 19.05 -6.97
C ARG A 253 7.10 19.03 -8.50
N PRO A 254 8.02 18.30 -9.12
CA PRO A 254 8.05 18.15 -10.56
C PRO A 254 6.98 17.15 -11.03
N ALA A 255 6.20 17.52 -12.04
CA ALA A 255 5.32 16.59 -12.75
C ALA A 255 6.17 15.64 -13.63
N ALA A 256 5.75 14.38 -13.74
CA ALA A 256 6.38 13.43 -14.66
C ALA A 256 6.02 13.81 -16.11
N GLY A 257 7.02 14.12 -16.93
CA GLY A 257 6.84 14.39 -18.37
C GLY A 257 7.28 15.76 -18.89
N GLU A 258 7.76 16.68 -18.04
CA GLU A 258 8.44 17.89 -18.54
C GLU A 258 9.89 17.55 -18.92
N GLU A 259 10.28 17.80 -20.19
CA GLU A 259 11.62 17.61 -20.79
C GLU A 259 12.78 18.40 -20.12
N GLU A 260 12.65 18.88 -18.88
CA GLU A 260 13.52 19.94 -18.34
C GLU A 260 14.24 19.58 -17.02
N PHE A 261 14.93 18.43 -17.02
CA PHE A 261 15.93 18.07 -16.00
C PHE A 261 17.37 18.05 -16.54
N THR A 262 17.73 18.97 -17.42
CA THR A 262 19.16 19.15 -17.77
C THR A 262 19.90 19.83 -16.63
N LEU A 263 20.61 19.02 -15.83
CA LEU A 263 21.60 19.47 -14.84
C LEU A 263 23.01 19.57 -15.44
N GLU A 264 23.16 19.42 -16.76
CA GLU A 264 24.44 19.55 -17.45
C GLU A 264 25.08 20.92 -17.18
N GLY A 265 26.23 20.91 -16.51
CA GLY A 265 26.96 22.11 -16.11
C GLY A 265 26.40 22.85 -14.90
N ALA A 266 25.42 22.27 -14.19
CA ALA A 266 24.88 22.86 -12.96
C ALA A 266 25.96 22.90 -11.86
N ARG A 267 26.11 24.08 -11.23
CA ARG A 267 26.97 24.22 -10.06
C ARG A 267 26.19 23.82 -8.82
N PHE A 268 26.69 22.78 -8.15
CA PHE A 268 26.16 22.32 -6.88
C PHE A 268 26.78 23.10 -5.72
N TRP A 269 25.94 23.46 -4.76
CA TRP A 269 26.36 24.10 -3.52
C TRP A 269 25.67 23.44 -2.34
N GLN A 270 26.41 23.19 -1.27
CA GLN A 270 25.88 22.54 -0.08
C GLN A 270 25.49 23.58 0.99
N LEU A 271 24.30 23.41 1.56
CA LEU A 271 23.78 24.20 2.68
C LEU A 271 23.71 23.33 3.94
N HIS A 272 24.32 23.82 5.03
CA HIS A 272 24.30 23.18 6.36
C HIS A 272 24.59 21.67 6.34
N ASN A 273 25.51 21.25 5.46
CA ASN A 273 25.93 19.86 5.29
C ASN A 273 24.78 18.86 5.08
N SER A 274 23.61 19.33 4.61
CA SER A 274 22.38 18.54 4.58
C SER A 274 21.62 18.69 3.27
N TYR A 275 21.73 19.84 2.62
CA TYR A 275 20.99 20.15 1.40
C TYR A 275 21.92 20.53 0.27
N ILE A 276 21.69 19.99 -0.92
CA ILE A 276 22.44 20.33 -2.14
C ILE A 276 21.54 21.18 -3.02
N PHE A 277 22.02 22.37 -3.36
CA PHE A 277 21.35 23.34 -4.20
C PHE A 277 21.95 23.31 -5.60
N ALA A 278 21.10 23.43 -6.61
CA ALA A 278 21.57 23.65 -7.98
C ALA A 278 20.64 24.61 -8.73
N GLN A 279 21.25 25.53 -9.48
CA GLN A 279 20.50 26.39 -10.39
C GLN A 279 20.07 25.60 -11.63
N THR A 280 18.84 25.81 -12.06
CA THR A 280 18.29 25.30 -13.34
C THR A 280 17.84 26.46 -14.20
N LYS A 281 17.53 26.21 -15.49
CA LYS A 281 16.97 27.23 -16.38
C LYS A 281 15.67 27.85 -15.85
N GLN A 282 14.92 27.11 -15.04
CA GLN A 282 13.58 27.50 -14.57
C GLN A 282 13.53 27.88 -13.09
N GLY A 283 14.65 27.88 -12.38
CA GLY A 283 14.73 28.23 -10.96
C GLY A 283 15.83 27.49 -10.21
N LEU A 284 15.46 26.90 -9.08
CA LEU A 284 16.37 26.27 -8.12
C LEU A 284 15.86 24.87 -7.76
N ILE A 285 16.76 23.89 -7.73
CA ILE A 285 16.50 22.60 -7.10
C ILE A 285 17.23 22.52 -5.77
N ILE A 286 16.61 21.82 -4.82
CA ILE A 286 17.20 21.51 -3.52
C ILE A 286 17.03 20.02 -3.30
N VAL A 287 18.12 19.34 -2.99
CA VAL A 287 18.17 17.89 -2.76
C VAL A 287 18.53 17.65 -1.31
N ASP A 288 17.75 16.82 -0.63
CA ASP A 288 18.07 16.31 0.70
C ASP A 288 19.12 15.21 0.55
N GLN A 289 20.32 15.47 1.05
CA GLN A 289 21.48 14.59 0.94
C GLN A 289 21.24 13.25 1.62
N HIS A 290 20.59 13.23 2.77
CA HIS A 290 20.34 12.00 3.53
C HIS A 290 19.27 11.16 2.82
N ALA A 291 18.14 11.77 2.45
CA ALA A 291 17.07 11.09 1.74
C ALA A 291 17.53 10.52 0.39
N ALA A 292 18.35 11.28 -0.34
CA ALA A 292 18.95 10.84 -1.60
C ALA A 292 19.86 9.62 -1.41
N HIS A 293 20.76 9.69 -0.41
CA HIS A 293 21.67 8.58 -0.13
C HIS A 293 20.91 7.32 0.31
N GLU A 294 19.88 7.49 1.13
CA GLU A 294 19.00 6.42 1.58
C GLU A 294 18.32 5.69 0.40
N ARG A 295 17.81 6.44 -0.58
CA ARG A 295 17.21 5.87 -1.80
C ARG A 295 18.23 5.07 -2.62
N ILE A 296 19.43 5.64 -2.82
CA ILE A 296 20.50 4.98 -3.59
C ILE A 296 20.86 3.65 -2.94
N ILE A 297 21.11 3.65 -1.63
CA ILE A 297 21.48 2.43 -0.89
C ILE A 297 20.34 1.40 -0.96
N TYR A 298 19.10 1.81 -0.72
CA TYR A 298 17.96 0.90 -0.74
C TYR A 298 17.79 0.17 -2.07
N GLU A 299 17.89 0.89 -3.19
CA GLU A 299 17.79 0.25 -4.50
C GLU A 299 18.98 -0.65 -4.82
N GLN A 300 20.19 -0.29 -4.38
CA GLN A 300 21.35 -1.15 -4.50
C GLN A 300 21.16 -2.45 -3.74
N LEU A 301 20.61 -2.40 -2.52
CA LEU A 301 20.30 -3.57 -1.70
C LEU A 301 19.26 -4.50 -2.35
N LEU A 302 18.37 -3.97 -3.20
CA LEU A 302 17.32 -4.76 -3.87
C LEU A 302 17.75 -5.35 -5.23
N LYS A 303 18.60 -4.65 -6.00
CA LYS A 303 18.93 -5.02 -7.40
C LYS A 303 20.00 -6.11 -7.53
N SER A 304 20.95 -6.21 -6.59
CA SER A 304 22.06 -7.16 -6.67
C SER A 304 22.18 -7.98 -5.39
N LYS A 305 22.93 -9.10 -5.42
CA LYS A 305 23.36 -9.74 -4.16
C LYS A 305 24.29 -8.74 -3.49
N PRO A 306 23.88 -8.10 -2.38
CA PRO A 306 24.62 -6.99 -1.83
C PRO A 306 26.04 -7.44 -1.46
N THR A 307 27.01 -6.58 -1.78
CA THR A 307 28.42 -6.84 -1.45
C THR A 307 28.54 -6.88 0.07
N SER A 308 29.12 -7.96 0.61
CA SER A 308 29.42 -8.05 2.04
C SER A 308 30.85 -7.59 2.27
N ARG A 309 31.02 -6.67 3.23
CA ARG A 309 32.32 -6.18 3.71
C ARG A 309 32.59 -6.79 5.07
N ARG A 310 33.73 -7.48 5.19
CA ARG A 310 34.19 -7.98 6.50
C ARG A 310 34.61 -6.81 7.38
N LEU A 311 34.20 -6.85 8.64
CA LEU A 311 34.64 -5.90 9.65
C LEU A 311 36.09 -6.18 10.03
N MET A 312 36.88 -5.14 10.22
CA MET A 312 38.27 -5.26 10.68
C MET A 312 38.34 -5.92 12.07
N PHE A 313 37.36 -5.62 12.92
CA PHE A 313 37.15 -6.26 14.21
C PHE A 313 35.70 -6.75 14.30
N PRO A 314 35.44 -8.02 14.63
CA PRO A 314 34.08 -8.51 14.82
C PRO A 314 33.35 -7.74 15.93
N VAL A 315 32.09 -7.39 15.68
CA VAL A 315 31.22 -6.71 16.65
C VAL A 315 30.48 -7.76 17.46
N VAL A 316 30.65 -7.75 18.78
CA VAL A 316 29.95 -8.67 19.70
C VAL A 316 28.84 -7.91 20.42
N ALA A 317 27.59 -8.30 20.15
CA ALA A 317 26.40 -7.64 20.68
C ALA A 317 25.66 -8.54 21.68
N ASN A 318 25.55 -8.09 22.93
CA ASN A 318 24.72 -8.72 23.96
C ASN A 318 23.27 -8.21 23.84
N LEU A 319 22.34 -9.08 23.50
CA LEU A 319 20.95 -8.75 23.20
C LEU A 319 20.02 -9.01 24.40
N THR A 320 19.02 -8.15 24.55
CA THR A 320 17.87 -8.36 25.44
C THR A 320 16.99 -9.50 24.90
N PRO A 321 16.07 -10.10 25.70
CA PRO A 321 15.16 -11.12 25.19
C PRO A 321 14.37 -10.67 23.95
N SER A 322 13.85 -9.44 23.97
CA SER A 322 13.07 -8.86 22.87
C SER A 322 13.93 -8.67 21.61
N GLU A 323 15.14 -8.10 21.74
CA GLU A 323 16.07 -7.93 20.62
C GLU A 323 16.48 -9.27 20.00
N TYR A 324 16.71 -10.29 20.84
CA TYR A 324 17.10 -11.62 20.36
C TYR A 324 15.97 -12.31 19.58
N GLU A 325 14.71 -12.13 19.98
CA GLU A 325 13.55 -12.63 19.23
C GLU A 325 13.44 -11.96 17.85
N VAL A 326 13.63 -10.63 17.78
CA VAL A 326 13.62 -9.90 16.51
C VAL A 326 14.77 -10.38 15.62
N TYR A 327 15.99 -10.46 16.16
CA TYR A 327 17.15 -10.98 15.43
C TYR A 327 16.89 -12.38 14.86
N LYS A 328 16.41 -13.32 15.68
CA LYS A 328 16.06 -14.69 15.25
C LYS A 328 15.03 -14.67 14.11
N ALA A 329 14.06 -13.77 14.16
CA ALA A 329 13.01 -13.66 13.16
C ALA A 329 13.49 -13.06 11.83
N THR A 330 14.51 -12.19 11.86
CA THR A 330 14.99 -11.44 10.68
C THR A 330 16.34 -11.92 10.15
N ASN A 331 17.03 -12.84 10.83
CA ASN A 331 18.39 -13.28 10.49
C ASN A 331 18.53 -13.73 9.02
N ASP A 332 17.58 -14.51 8.50
CA ASP A 332 17.60 -14.98 7.11
C ASP A 332 17.66 -13.81 6.11
N LEU A 333 16.95 -12.71 6.41
CA LEU A 333 16.95 -11.50 5.58
C LEU A 333 18.20 -10.66 5.80
N LEU A 334 18.69 -10.54 7.04
CA LEU A 334 19.96 -9.86 7.32
C LEU A 334 21.11 -10.52 6.54
N VAL A 335 21.19 -11.85 6.56
CA VAL A 335 22.16 -12.62 5.77
C VAL A 335 21.96 -12.39 4.28
N LYS A 336 20.72 -12.37 3.79
CA LYS A 336 20.41 -12.04 2.39
C LYS A 336 20.90 -10.64 2.01
N PHE A 337 20.85 -9.69 2.95
CA PHE A 337 21.34 -8.33 2.75
C PHE A 337 22.86 -8.16 2.93
N GLY A 338 23.59 -9.23 3.26
CA GLY A 338 25.06 -9.22 3.28
C GLY A 338 25.67 -9.16 4.68
N PHE A 339 24.87 -9.33 5.73
CA PHE A 339 25.39 -9.57 7.09
C PHE A 339 25.94 -10.99 7.24
N ASP A 340 26.99 -11.14 8.03
CA ASP A 340 27.49 -12.42 8.51
C ASP A 340 27.48 -12.39 10.04
N ILE A 341 26.60 -13.20 10.64
CA ILE A 341 26.26 -13.17 12.06
C ILE A 341 26.29 -14.59 12.61
N GLU A 342 27.12 -14.81 13.63
CA GLU A 342 27.24 -16.07 14.34
C GLU A 342 26.66 -15.96 15.75
N GLU A 343 25.96 -16.99 16.21
CA GLU A 343 25.54 -17.08 17.62
C GLU A 343 26.77 -17.36 18.50
N PHE A 344 27.00 -16.52 19.50
CA PHE A 344 28.16 -16.55 20.39
C PHE A 344 27.72 -16.58 21.86
N GLY A 345 26.93 -17.57 22.24
CA GLY A 345 26.35 -17.72 23.59
C GLY A 345 24.83 -17.59 23.60
N HIS A 346 24.21 -17.48 24.79
CA HIS A 346 22.76 -17.64 24.94
C HIS A 346 21.91 -16.52 24.30
N ARG A 347 22.39 -15.27 24.31
CA ARG A 347 21.75 -14.09 23.68
C ARG A 347 22.80 -13.11 23.12
N THR A 348 23.94 -13.65 22.74
CA THR A 348 25.07 -12.84 22.26
C THR A 348 25.34 -13.27 20.84
N VAL A 349 25.45 -12.28 19.94
CA VAL A 349 25.74 -12.51 18.53
C VAL A 349 27.04 -11.82 18.16
N LYS A 350 27.79 -12.43 17.25
CA LYS A 350 29.05 -11.92 16.73
C LYS A 350 28.86 -11.61 15.25
N ILE A 351 28.94 -10.34 14.88
CA ILE A 351 28.86 -9.86 13.51
C ILE A 351 30.27 -9.76 12.95
N THR A 352 30.56 -10.51 11.89
CA THR A 352 31.86 -10.57 11.22
C THR A 352 31.87 -9.80 9.89
N ALA A 353 30.70 -9.64 9.27
CA ALA A 353 30.55 -8.87 8.04
C ALA A 353 29.20 -8.14 7.99
N VAL A 354 29.18 -7.04 7.25
CA VAL A 354 28.02 -6.16 7.07
C VAL A 354 27.85 -5.81 5.58
N PRO A 355 26.66 -5.35 5.15
CA PRO A 355 26.49 -4.81 3.81
C PRO A 355 27.52 -3.72 3.52
N GLY A 356 28.08 -3.68 2.32
CA GLY A 356 29.11 -2.72 1.91
C GLY A 356 28.67 -1.26 1.95
N ALA A 357 27.37 -1.00 2.15
CA ALA A 357 26.81 0.33 2.34
C ALA A 357 27.15 0.96 3.71
N PHE A 358 27.52 0.16 4.72
CA PHE A 358 27.94 0.70 6.02
C PHE A 358 29.40 1.15 5.97
N GLU A 359 29.66 2.43 6.24
CA GLU A 359 31.01 2.97 6.46
C GLU A 359 31.55 2.54 7.84
N ASP A 360 30.76 2.80 8.88
CA ASP A 360 30.99 2.36 10.25
C ASP A 360 29.85 1.48 10.74
N PHE A 361 30.17 0.52 11.62
CA PHE A 361 29.18 -0.39 12.19
C PHE A 361 29.61 -0.88 13.57
N ASP A 362 28.72 -0.70 14.56
CA ASP A 362 28.97 -1.05 15.95
C ASP A 362 27.76 -1.72 16.61
N THR A 363 27.92 -2.07 17.88
CA THR A 363 26.85 -2.71 18.66
C THR A 363 25.62 -1.82 18.81
N CYS A 364 25.80 -0.50 18.92
CA CYS A 364 24.71 0.46 19.06
C CYS A 364 23.85 0.48 17.79
N THR A 365 24.48 0.61 16.63
CA THR A 365 23.85 0.59 15.31
C THR A 365 23.02 -0.68 15.11
N PHE A 366 23.59 -1.84 15.44
CA PHE A 366 22.88 -3.11 15.32
C PHE A 366 21.65 -3.18 16.23
N LYS A 367 21.76 -2.72 17.50
CA LYS A 367 20.64 -2.70 18.44
C LYS A 367 19.55 -1.72 18.01
N GLU A 368 19.91 -0.55 17.50
CA GLU A 368 18.95 0.41 16.97
C GLU A 368 18.17 -0.16 15.78
N MET A 369 18.84 -0.88 14.87
CA MET A 369 18.17 -1.59 13.78
C MET A 369 17.12 -2.58 14.31
N LEU A 370 17.49 -3.41 15.30
CA LEU A 370 16.56 -4.37 15.91
C LEU A 370 15.38 -3.66 16.59
N LEU A 371 15.64 -2.54 17.25
CA LEU A 371 14.60 -1.73 17.90
C LEU A 371 13.62 -1.13 16.88
N GLU A 372 14.12 -0.62 15.74
CA GLU A 372 13.26 -0.12 14.65
C GLU A 372 12.42 -1.23 14.04
N LEU A 373 13.03 -2.39 13.79
CA LEU A 373 12.30 -3.58 13.30
C LEU A 373 11.23 -4.06 14.29
N ALA A 374 11.44 -3.88 15.59
CA ALA A 374 10.46 -4.20 16.62
C ALA A 374 9.22 -3.27 16.57
N LYS A 375 9.41 -1.98 16.24
CA LYS A 375 8.32 -0.97 16.21
C LYS A 375 7.30 -1.21 15.11
N GLU A 376 7.70 -1.80 13.99
CA GLU A 376 6.83 -2.13 12.85
C GLU A 376 5.82 -3.27 13.16
N GLY A 377 5.81 -3.77 14.40
CA GLY A 377 4.63 -4.37 15.04
C GLY A 377 4.22 -5.76 14.54
N LYS A 378 4.92 -6.35 13.58
CA LYS A 378 4.78 -7.76 13.23
C LYS A 378 6.16 -8.33 12.92
N LEU A 379 6.48 -9.47 13.54
CA LEU A 379 7.57 -10.41 13.19
C LEU A 379 7.41 -10.97 11.76
N LYS A 380 7.16 -10.09 10.79
CA LYS A 380 6.92 -10.39 9.38
C LYS A 380 8.21 -10.19 8.64
N ARG A 381 8.61 -11.27 7.97
CA ARG A 381 9.75 -11.42 7.07
C ARG A 381 9.56 -10.61 5.79
N ASP A 382 9.34 -9.31 5.93
CA ASP A 382 9.19 -8.41 4.79
C ASP A 382 10.57 -7.88 4.39
N ILE A 383 10.99 -8.26 3.18
CA ILE A 383 12.25 -7.83 2.60
C ILE A 383 12.29 -6.30 2.47
N GLU A 384 11.14 -5.65 2.27
CA GLU A 384 11.07 -4.21 2.12
C GLU A 384 11.32 -3.51 3.45
N ILE A 385 10.74 -3.99 4.55
CA ILE A 385 10.93 -3.39 5.88
C ILE A 385 12.39 -3.50 6.31
N VAL A 386 12.96 -4.70 6.21
CA VAL A 386 14.37 -4.92 6.57
C VAL A 386 15.31 -4.10 5.68
N GLY A 387 15.04 -4.04 4.37
CA GLY A 387 15.81 -3.22 3.44
C GLY A 387 15.74 -1.72 3.77
N LYS A 388 14.57 -1.20 4.14
CA LYS A 388 14.37 0.21 4.53
C LYS A 388 15.16 0.55 5.78
N THR A 389 15.12 -0.29 6.81
CA THR A 389 15.88 -0.10 8.05
C THR A 389 17.38 -0.11 7.79
N ILE A 390 17.89 -1.06 6.99
CA ILE A 390 19.31 -1.12 6.63
C ILE A 390 19.73 0.14 5.87
N ALA A 391 18.97 0.56 4.85
CA ALA A 391 19.29 1.74 4.06
C ALA A 391 19.29 3.03 4.89
N CYS A 392 18.35 3.17 5.81
CA CYS A 392 18.28 4.30 6.75
C CYS A 392 19.53 4.39 7.64
N LYS A 393 19.97 3.26 8.21
CA LYS A 393 21.14 3.23 9.11
C LYS A 393 22.48 3.29 8.37
N ALA A 394 22.53 2.78 7.15
CA ALA A 394 23.71 2.88 6.30
C ALA A 394 23.87 4.27 5.67
N ALA A 395 22.80 5.09 5.61
CA ALA A 395 22.85 6.44 5.07
C ALA A 395 23.55 7.41 6.05
N THR A 396 24.88 7.33 6.13
CA THR A 396 25.76 8.11 7.04
C THR A 396 25.99 9.55 6.61
N LYS A 397 25.62 9.92 5.38
CA LYS A 397 25.88 11.24 4.80
C LYS A 397 25.05 12.39 5.39
N ALA A 398 24.29 12.20 6.47
CA ALA A 398 23.69 13.34 7.14
C ALA A 398 24.80 14.20 7.79
N GLU A 399 24.76 15.51 7.61
CA GLU A 399 25.67 16.48 8.26
C GLU A 399 27.15 16.42 7.83
N GLN A 400 27.48 15.63 6.80
CA GLN A 400 28.82 15.57 6.21
C GLN A 400 29.01 16.64 5.12
N GLU A 401 30.13 17.37 5.18
CA GLU A 401 30.55 18.28 4.11
C GLU A 401 30.95 17.47 2.87
N LEU A 402 30.38 17.82 1.70
CA LEU A 402 30.64 17.12 0.43
C LEU A 402 31.43 18.01 -0.52
N THR A 403 32.44 17.43 -1.17
CA THR A 403 33.13 18.08 -2.28
C THR A 403 32.21 18.20 -3.50
N SER A 404 32.56 19.09 -4.43
CA SER A 404 31.83 19.25 -5.69
C SER A 404 31.71 17.95 -6.47
N GLU A 405 32.76 17.14 -6.51
CA GLU A 405 32.77 15.84 -7.18
C GLU A 405 31.83 14.84 -6.50
N GLU A 406 31.81 14.81 -5.17
CA GLU A 406 30.91 13.94 -4.41
C GLU A 406 29.45 14.34 -4.53
N MET A 407 29.15 15.65 -4.59
CA MET A 407 27.80 16.15 -4.85
C MET A 407 27.32 15.71 -6.24
N ASN A 408 28.13 15.93 -7.29
CA ASN A 408 27.82 15.45 -8.64
C ASN A 408 27.55 13.94 -8.65
N ALA A 409 28.46 13.16 -8.07
CA ALA A 409 28.33 11.71 -8.04
C ALA A 409 27.12 11.22 -7.23
N LEU A 410 26.70 11.93 -6.17
CA LEU A 410 25.49 11.61 -5.42
C LEU A 410 24.25 11.85 -6.27
N ILE A 411 24.19 12.99 -6.94
CA ILE A 411 23.07 13.38 -7.81
C ILE A 411 22.94 12.43 -9.00
N ASP A 412 24.04 12.11 -9.69
CA ASP A 412 24.03 11.16 -10.81
C ASP A 412 23.53 9.78 -10.36
N ARG A 413 24.01 9.30 -9.21
CA ARG A 413 23.54 8.04 -8.62
C ARG A 413 22.08 8.10 -8.22
N LEU A 414 21.60 9.22 -7.69
CA LEU A 414 20.19 9.42 -7.34
C LEU A 414 19.33 9.29 -8.60
N PHE A 415 19.65 10.03 -9.67
CA PHE A 415 18.88 9.99 -10.92
C PHE A 415 18.99 8.66 -11.68
N ALA A 416 20.01 7.84 -11.41
CA ALA A 416 20.10 6.46 -11.91
C ALA A 416 19.20 5.46 -11.16
N THR A 417 18.56 5.88 -10.06
CA THR A 417 17.59 5.03 -9.35
C THR A 417 16.24 4.98 -10.08
N GLN A 418 15.44 3.93 -9.83
CA GLN A 418 14.09 3.80 -10.37
C GLN A 418 13.15 4.85 -9.78
N ASN A 419 13.37 5.25 -8.53
CA ASN A 419 12.60 6.31 -7.88
C ASN A 419 13.50 7.39 -7.26
N PRO A 420 13.99 8.36 -8.05
CA PRO A 420 14.92 9.38 -7.60
C PRO A 420 14.29 10.46 -6.74
N PHE A 421 12.96 10.52 -6.63
CA PHE A 421 12.22 11.64 -6.03
C PHE A 421 11.76 11.40 -4.58
N PHE A 422 11.78 10.15 -4.12
CA PHE A 422 11.33 9.80 -2.78
C PHE A 422 12.32 8.85 -2.12
N CYS A 423 12.56 8.98 -0.82
CA CYS A 423 13.28 7.97 -0.07
C CYS A 423 12.40 6.73 0.16
N PRO A 424 12.95 5.60 0.61
CA PRO A 424 12.21 4.36 0.90
C PRO A 424 11.07 4.53 1.93
N HIS A 425 11.14 5.56 2.78
CA HIS A 425 10.09 5.94 3.73
C HIS A 425 9.07 6.96 3.17
N GLY A 426 9.21 7.37 1.92
CA GLY A 426 8.30 8.29 1.24
C GLY A 426 8.57 9.79 1.48
N ARG A 427 9.71 10.15 2.08
CA ARG A 427 10.14 11.57 2.18
C ARG A 427 10.66 12.03 0.81
N PRO A 428 10.42 13.29 0.39
CA PRO A 428 10.99 13.78 -0.88
C PRO A 428 12.51 13.85 -0.78
N THR A 429 13.20 13.37 -1.81
CA THR A 429 14.66 13.50 -1.96
C THR A 429 15.04 14.82 -2.64
N LEU A 430 14.13 15.37 -3.46
CA LEU A 430 14.35 16.59 -4.23
C LEU A 430 13.07 17.44 -4.22
N ILE A 431 13.28 18.75 -4.17
CA ILE A 431 12.25 19.79 -4.25
C ILE A 431 12.69 20.86 -5.25
N ARG A 432 11.71 21.53 -5.88
CA ARG A 432 11.95 22.60 -6.84
C ARG A 432 11.34 23.90 -6.34
N ILE A 433 12.00 25.01 -6.66
CA ILE A 433 11.49 26.36 -6.50
C ILE A 433 11.65 27.09 -7.84
N THR A 434 10.53 27.47 -8.46
CA THR A 434 10.57 28.17 -9.75
C THR A 434 10.97 29.64 -9.59
N LEU A 435 11.46 30.27 -10.66
CA LEU A 435 11.74 31.72 -10.67
C LEU A 435 10.49 32.55 -10.34
N LYS A 436 9.32 32.14 -10.82
CA LYS A 436 8.04 32.79 -10.51
C LYS A 436 7.70 32.71 -9.03
N GLU A 437 7.98 31.56 -8.40
CA GLU A 437 7.75 31.34 -6.97
C GLU A 437 8.74 32.12 -6.11
N LEU A 438 10.01 32.20 -6.51
CA LEU A 438 11.00 33.07 -5.89
C LEU A 438 10.59 34.54 -6.00
N ALA A 439 10.23 35.02 -7.20
CA ALA A 439 9.80 36.40 -7.43
C ALA A 439 8.61 36.77 -6.52
N LYS A 440 7.61 35.89 -6.41
CA LYS A 440 6.46 36.06 -5.53
C LYS A 440 6.84 36.18 -4.05
N ARG A 441 7.82 35.41 -3.57
CA ARG A 441 8.31 35.50 -2.18
C ARG A 441 9.01 36.83 -1.88
N PHE A 442 9.55 37.48 -2.90
CA PHE A 442 10.14 38.83 -2.81
C PHE A 442 9.17 39.94 -3.23
N GLU A 443 7.87 39.64 -3.36
CA GLU A 443 6.83 40.58 -3.82
C GLU A 443 7.13 41.24 -5.19
N ARG A 444 7.95 40.58 -6.01
CA ARG A 444 8.23 40.97 -7.40
C ARG A 444 7.18 40.35 -8.31
N ARG A 445 6.62 41.16 -9.20
CA ARG A 445 5.58 40.75 -10.16
C ARG A 445 6.12 39.85 -11.26
#